data_AF-A0A6J4MY75-F1
#
_entry.id   AF-A0A6J4MY75-F1
#
_cell.length_a   1.000
_cell.length_b   1.000
_cell.length_c   1.000
_cell.angle_alpha   90.00
_cell.angle_beta   90.00
_cell.angle_gamma   90.00
#
_symmetry.space_group_name_H-M   'P 1'
#
loop_
_entity.id
_entity.type
_entity.pdbx_description
1 polymer ?
#
loop_
_entity_poly.entity_id
_entity_poly.type
_entity_poly.pdbx_seq_one_letter_code
_entity_poly.pdbx_strand_id
1 'polypeptide(L)'
;MSELFQAVIASDEKTDLRQFVSDLRVLGNKYLLRNDIVNAFAAYCTKYEKPEQFHQSSLLSKLIYCVQEIILEDDSLCILLRPKIAAIEIVRLGDDLRVQQMTVQELLDVRDRFVNQFHPEEGDILELDFGPFYDYSPIIRDPKNIGKGVQFLNRYLSSKLFQDPRESQETLFNFLGIH
;
A
#
# COMPACT_ATOMS: atom_id res chain seq x y z
N MET A 1 1.63 12.32 0.69
CA MET A 1 2.69 12.18 -0.33
C MET A 1 3.72 11.19 0.19
N SER A 2 4.10 10.20 -0.61
CA SER A 2 5.09 9.21 -0.18
C SER A 2 6.44 9.89 0.07
N GLU A 3 6.86 9.98 1.34
CA GLU A 3 8.13 10.60 1.75
C GLU A 3 9.33 9.96 1.02
N LEU A 4 9.21 8.67 0.68
CA LEU A 4 10.23 7.91 -0.04
C LEU A 4 10.48 8.46 -1.45
N PHE A 5 9.42 8.76 -2.20
CA PHE A 5 9.55 9.35 -3.53
C PHE A 5 10.13 10.77 -3.46
N GLN A 6 9.66 11.58 -2.51
CA GLN A 6 10.17 12.93 -2.32
C GLN A 6 11.67 12.93 -1.98
N ALA A 7 12.12 12.00 -1.14
CA ALA A 7 13.53 11.85 -0.82
C ALA A 7 14.39 11.55 -2.06
N VAL A 8 13.94 10.63 -2.93
CA VAL A 8 14.64 10.32 -4.19
C VAL A 8 14.63 11.50 -5.14
N ILE A 9 13.47 12.12 -5.38
CA ILE A 9 13.29 13.24 -6.34
C ILE A 9 14.08 14.49 -5.92
N ALA A 10 14.18 14.75 -4.61
CA ALA A 10 14.93 15.89 -4.07
C ALA A 10 16.46 15.67 -4.08
N SER A 11 16.92 14.45 -4.35
CA SER A 11 18.34 14.08 -4.40
C SER A 11 18.87 13.95 -5.84
N ASP A 12 20.17 13.69 -5.97
CA ASP A 12 20.80 13.41 -7.25
C ASP A 12 20.32 12.06 -7.86
N GLU A 13 19.78 11.16 -7.03
CA GLU A 13 19.21 9.87 -7.46
C GLU A 13 17.92 10.01 -8.27
N LYS A 14 17.38 11.23 -8.45
CA LYS A 14 16.24 11.47 -9.36
C LYS A 14 16.55 11.06 -10.81
N THR A 15 17.81 11.17 -11.22
CA THR A 15 18.23 10.77 -12.57
C THR A 15 18.27 9.25 -12.69
N ASP A 16 18.68 8.57 -11.62
CA ASP A 16 18.61 7.12 -11.52
C ASP A 16 17.18 6.61 -11.58
N LEU A 17 16.25 7.26 -10.87
CA LEU A 17 14.84 6.92 -10.95
C LEU A 17 14.31 7.04 -12.39
N ARG A 18 14.65 8.11 -13.12
CA ARG A 18 14.26 8.25 -14.53
C ARG A 18 14.83 7.16 -15.41
N GLN A 19 16.12 6.85 -15.26
CA GLN A 19 16.78 5.80 -16.03
C GLN A 19 16.18 4.43 -15.74
N PHE A 20 15.92 4.14 -14.46
CA PHE A 20 15.26 2.90 -14.06
C PHE A 20 13.84 2.78 -14.64
N VAL A 21 13.03 3.83 -14.57
CA VAL A 21 11.69 3.86 -15.19
C VAL A 21 11.76 3.67 -16.71
N SER A 22 12.72 4.31 -17.37
CA SER A 22 12.96 4.10 -18.80
C SER A 22 13.30 2.64 -19.11
N ASP A 23 14.16 2.02 -18.30
CA ASP A 23 14.53 0.61 -18.48
C ASP A 23 13.34 -0.34 -18.28
N LEU A 24 12.47 -0.06 -17.30
CA LEU A 24 11.24 -0.82 -17.10
C LEU A 24 10.35 -0.81 -18.35
N ARG A 25 10.24 0.32 -19.05
CA ARG A 25 9.46 0.41 -20.30
C ARG A 25 10.04 -0.42 -21.42
N VAL A 26 11.37 -0.49 -21.51
CA VAL A 26 12.06 -1.26 -22.55
C VAL A 26 11.93 -2.77 -22.32
N LEU A 27 11.79 -3.23 -21.06
CA LEU A 27 11.59 -4.65 -20.74
C LEU A 27 10.31 -5.24 -21.35
N GLY A 28 9.31 -4.40 -21.68
CA GLY A 28 8.07 -4.81 -22.33
C GLY A 28 7.05 -5.53 -21.42
N ASN A 29 7.46 -5.95 -20.22
CA ASN A 29 6.51 -6.43 -19.21
C ASN A 29 5.78 -5.25 -18.57
N LYS A 30 4.45 -5.18 -18.76
CA LYS A 30 3.62 -4.08 -18.28
C LYS A 30 3.16 -4.25 -16.82
N TYR A 31 3.29 -5.43 -16.24
CA TYR A 31 2.86 -5.71 -14.87
C TYR A 31 3.97 -6.43 -14.12
N LEU A 32 4.55 -5.76 -13.14
CA LEU A 32 5.67 -6.28 -12.36
C LEU A 32 5.24 -6.49 -10.90
N LEU A 33 5.45 -7.70 -10.42
CA LEU A 33 5.34 -8.02 -9.01
C LEU A 33 6.69 -7.88 -8.32
N ARG A 34 6.69 -8.04 -7.00
CA ARG A 34 7.85 -7.82 -6.13
C ARG A 34 9.16 -8.42 -6.67
N ASN A 35 9.16 -9.68 -7.10
CA ASN A 35 10.37 -10.34 -7.59
C ASN A 35 10.85 -9.74 -8.92
N ASP A 36 9.93 -9.42 -9.82
CA ASP A 36 10.25 -8.80 -11.11
C ASP A 36 10.89 -7.42 -10.89
N ILE A 37 10.35 -6.63 -9.95
CA ILE A 37 10.87 -5.31 -9.60
C ILE A 37 12.28 -5.41 -9.02
N VAL A 38 12.51 -6.33 -8.08
CA VAL A 38 13.84 -6.51 -7.48
C VAL A 38 14.85 -6.98 -8.52
N ASN A 39 14.46 -7.91 -9.40
CA ASN A 39 15.32 -8.40 -10.48
C ASN A 39 15.63 -7.29 -11.50
N ALA A 40 14.63 -6.50 -11.89
CA ALA A 40 14.82 -5.36 -12.78
C ALA A 40 15.77 -4.31 -12.17
N PHE A 41 15.63 -4.04 -10.87
CA PHE A 41 16.51 -3.10 -10.17
C PHE A 41 17.95 -3.62 -10.05
N ALA A 42 18.13 -4.91 -9.78
CA ALA A 42 19.45 -5.53 -9.79
C ALA A 42 20.09 -5.47 -11.18
N ALA A 43 19.33 -5.78 -12.24
CA ALA A 43 19.78 -5.68 -13.62
C ALA A 43 20.16 -4.24 -14.00
N TYR A 44 19.37 -3.24 -13.58
CA TYR A 44 19.69 -1.82 -13.70
C TYR A 44 21.03 -1.48 -13.03
N CYS A 45 21.23 -1.91 -11.79
CA CYS A 45 22.47 -1.65 -11.06
C CYS A 45 23.69 -2.27 -11.77
N THR A 46 23.58 -3.48 -12.29
CA THR A 46 24.64 -4.12 -13.09
C THR A 46 24.90 -3.39 -14.40
N LYS A 47 23.84 -3.04 -15.16
CA LYS A 47 23.93 -2.39 -16.47
C LYS A 47 24.62 -1.02 -16.40
N TYR A 48 24.36 -0.25 -15.35
CA TYR A 48 24.94 1.08 -15.16
C TYR A 48 26.12 1.09 -14.18
N GLU A 49 26.71 -0.07 -13.89
CA GLU A 49 27.89 -0.23 -13.05
C GLU A 49 27.77 0.51 -11.69
N LYS A 50 26.57 0.46 -11.09
CA LYS A 50 26.32 1.13 -9.82
C LYS A 50 27.14 0.47 -8.71
N PRO A 51 27.72 1.26 -7.79
CA PRO A 51 28.48 0.69 -6.68
C PRO A 51 27.58 -0.17 -5.80
N GLU A 52 28.14 -1.19 -5.16
CA GLU A 52 27.38 -2.12 -4.30
C GLU A 52 26.58 -1.39 -3.21
N GLN A 53 27.17 -0.33 -2.64
CA GLN A 53 26.53 0.53 -1.65
C GLN A 53 25.22 1.16 -2.17
N PHE A 54 25.12 1.47 -3.46
CA PHE A 54 23.91 2.00 -4.09
C PHE A 54 22.80 0.95 -4.07
N HIS A 55 23.10 -0.28 -4.47
CA HIS A 55 22.11 -1.36 -4.47
C HIS A 55 21.62 -1.68 -3.04
N GLN A 56 22.48 -1.59 -2.03
CA GLN A 56 22.12 -1.95 -0.65
C GLN A 56 21.44 -0.83 0.14
N SER A 57 21.79 0.44 -0.11
CA SER A 57 21.48 1.51 0.86
C SER A 57 21.11 2.88 0.28
N SER A 58 21.08 3.03 -1.05
CA SER A 58 20.62 4.26 -1.71
C SER A 58 19.18 4.61 -1.37
N LEU A 59 18.78 5.86 -1.64
CA LEU A 59 17.38 6.28 -1.47
C LEU A 59 16.47 5.51 -2.43
N LEU A 60 16.92 5.29 -3.66
CA LEU A 60 16.22 4.50 -4.66
C LEU A 60 16.10 3.04 -4.24
N SER A 61 17.16 2.43 -3.69
CA SER A 61 17.08 1.07 -3.15
C SER A 61 16.06 0.97 -2.01
N LYS A 62 16.04 1.94 -1.09
CA LYS A 62 15.04 2.00 -0.01
C LYS A 62 13.62 2.18 -0.54
N LEU A 63 13.44 3.02 -1.57
CA LEU A 63 12.16 3.17 -2.25
C LEU A 63 11.73 1.83 -2.86
N ILE A 64 12.59 1.25 -3.71
CA ILE A 64 12.34 -0.03 -4.39
C ILE A 64 12.05 -1.13 -3.38
N TYR A 65 12.75 -1.19 -2.25
CA TYR A 65 12.49 -2.15 -1.18
C TYR A 65 11.03 -2.15 -0.70
N CYS A 66 10.40 -0.98 -0.66
CA CYS A 66 9.01 -0.81 -0.24
C CYS A 66 8.00 -1.07 -1.36
N VAL A 67 8.39 -1.05 -2.64
CA VAL A 67 7.48 -1.26 -3.77
C VAL A 67 7.06 -2.74 -3.85
N GLN A 68 5.76 -2.99 -3.89
CA GLN A 68 5.18 -4.33 -4.02
C GLN A 68 4.75 -4.66 -5.45
N GLU A 69 4.34 -3.64 -6.20
CA GLU A 69 3.75 -3.79 -7.52
C GLU A 69 3.97 -2.53 -8.33
N ILE A 70 4.23 -2.70 -9.63
CA ILE A 70 4.30 -1.64 -10.62
C ILE A 70 3.46 -2.07 -11.83
N ILE A 71 2.52 -1.22 -12.24
CA ILE A 71 1.77 -1.37 -13.49
C ILE A 71 2.16 -0.21 -14.39
N LEU A 72 2.66 -0.52 -15.59
CA LEU A 72 3.01 0.45 -16.60
C LEU A 72 1.76 0.86 -17.37
N GLU A 73 1.42 2.14 -17.30
CA GLU A 73 0.48 2.81 -18.19
C GLU A 73 1.29 3.49 -19.32
N ASP A 74 0.61 4.01 -20.34
CA ASP A 74 1.28 4.58 -21.52
C ASP A 74 2.20 5.77 -21.15
N ASP A 75 1.72 6.69 -20.30
CA ASP A 75 2.44 7.93 -19.91
C ASP A 75 2.77 8.00 -18.39
N SER A 76 2.54 6.91 -17.65
CA SER A 76 2.77 6.89 -16.20
C SER A 76 2.98 5.48 -15.66
N LEU A 77 3.41 5.38 -14.41
CA LEU A 77 3.46 4.13 -13.65
C LEU A 77 2.50 4.23 -12.47
N CYS A 78 1.65 3.22 -12.31
CA CYS A 78 0.90 2.99 -11.08
C CYS A 78 1.74 2.12 -10.15
N ILE A 79 1.99 2.58 -8.92
CA ILE A 79 2.95 1.98 -8.00
C ILE A 79 2.30 1.78 -6.64
N LEU A 80 2.32 0.52 -6.16
CA LEU A 80 1.86 0.16 -4.83
C LEU A 80 3.06 0.00 -3.90
N LEU A 81 3.09 0.79 -2.83
CA LEU A 81 4.12 0.74 -1.80
C LEU A 81 3.57 0.15 -0.51
N ARG A 82 4.44 -0.55 0.23
CA ARG A 82 4.17 -1.01 1.59
C ARG A 82 5.32 -0.58 2.51
N PRO A 83 5.38 0.70 2.90
CA PRO A 83 6.48 1.24 3.70
C PRO A 83 6.47 0.72 5.14
N LYS A 84 5.30 0.34 5.67
CA LYS A 84 5.12 -0.18 7.04
C LYS A 84 4.19 -1.39 7.03
N ILE A 85 4.24 -2.18 8.09
CA ILE A 85 3.30 -3.30 8.29
C ILE A 85 1.87 -2.75 8.31
N ALA A 86 0.99 -3.37 7.53
CA ALA A 86 -0.42 -3.00 7.39
C ALA A 86 -0.69 -1.56 6.90
N ALA A 87 0.30 -0.92 6.26
CA ALA A 87 0.14 0.37 5.62
C ALA A 87 0.51 0.26 4.15
N ILE A 88 -0.41 0.66 3.28
CA ILE A 88 -0.23 0.70 1.83
C ILE A 88 -0.36 2.14 1.37
N GLU A 89 0.49 2.53 0.42
CA GLU A 89 0.37 3.77 -0.32
C GLU A 89 0.27 3.44 -1.80
N ILE A 90 -0.63 4.11 -2.52
CA ILE A 90 -0.80 3.95 -3.95
C ILE A 90 -0.48 5.29 -4.59
N VAL A 91 0.41 5.29 -5.57
CA VAL A 91 0.81 6.51 -6.26
C VAL A 91 0.90 6.30 -7.76
N ARG A 92 0.59 7.35 -8.51
CA ARG A 92 0.90 7.47 -9.93
C ARG A 92 2.16 8.31 -10.09
N LEU A 93 3.16 7.77 -10.78
CA LEU A 93 4.39 8.46 -11.16
C LEU A 93 4.31 8.82 -12.65
N GLY A 94 4.24 10.11 -12.96
CA GLY A 94 4.30 10.60 -14.34
C GLY A 94 5.73 10.68 -14.88
N ASP A 95 5.85 10.86 -16.19
CA ASP A 95 7.14 11.03 -16.90
C ASP A 95 7.97 12.21 -16.45
N ASP A 96 7.28 13.26 -15.98
CA ASP A 96 7.90 14.45 -15.38
C ASP A 96 8.39 14.22 -13.95
N LEU A 97 8.29 12.99 -13.44
CA LEU A 97 8.50 12.58 -12.05
C LEU A 97 7.50 13.19 -11.05
N ARG A 98 6.36 13.72 -11.51
CA ARG A 98 5.32 14.11 -10.56
C ARG A 98 4.68 12.86 -9.96
N VAL A 99 4.55 12.89 -8.64
CA VAL A 99 3.94 11.82 -7.86
C VAL A 99 2.59 12.29 -7.38
N GLN A 100 1.55 11.58 -7.81
CA GLN A 100 0.17 11.83 -7.42
C GLN A 100 -0.30 10.67 -6.55
N GLN A 101 -0.96 10.99 -5.44
CA GLN A 101 -1.57 9.95 -4.60
C GLN A 101 -2.81 9.41 -5.30
N MET A 102 -3.00 8.10 -5.24
CA MET A 102 -4.17 7.43 -5.79
C MET A 102 -5.04 6.85 -4.68
N THR A 103 -6.32 6.76 -4.97
CA THR A 103 -7.30 6.01 -4.19
C THR A 103 -7.22 4.51 -4.50
N VAL A 104 -7.90 3.71 -3.67
CA VAL A 104 -8.03 2.27 -3.92
C VAL A 104 -8.81 2.01 -5.21
N GLN A 105 -9.88 2.78 -5.46
CA GLN A 105 -10.68 2.66 -6.67
C GLN A 105 -9.84 2.87 -7.93
N GLU A 106 -9.04 3.94 -7.98
CA GLU A 106 -8.19 4.21 -9.15
C GLU A 106 -7.17 3.10 -9.42
N LEU A 107 -6.68 2.40 -8.38
CA LEU A 107 -5.84 1.22 -8.56
C LEU A 107 -6.62 0.04 -9.16
N LEU A 108 -7.84 -0.20 -8.69
CA LEU A 108 -8.70 -1.25 -9.24
C LEU A 108 -9.01 -0.96 -10.71
N ASP A 109 -9.36 0.28 -11.05
CA ASP A 109 -9.59 0.72 -12.43
C ASP A 109 -8.35 0.52 -13.32
N VAL A 110 -7.13 0.76 -12.80
CA VAL A 110 -5.87 0.45 -13.53
C VAL A 110 -5.76 -1.06 -13.80
N ARG A 111 -6.07 -1.90 -12.81
CA ARG A 111 -6.00 -3.37 -12.96
C ARG A 111 -7.05 -3.90 -13.92
N ASP A 112 -8.25 -3.35 -13.90
CA ASP A 112 -9.32 -3.73 -14.83
C ASP A 112 -8.96 -3.30 -16.26
N ARG A 113 -8.41 -2.08 -16.45
CA ARG A 113 -7.88 -1.64 -17.74
C ARG A 113 -6.78 -2.57 -18.25
N PHE A 114 -5.90 -3.04 -17.36
CA PHE A 114 -4.80 -3.93 -17.72
C PHE A 114 -5.28 -5.26 -18.34
N VAL A 115 -6.44 -5.77 -17.91
CA VAL A 115 -7.04 -7.00 -18.44
C VAL A 115 -8.17 -6.74 -19.47
N ASN A 116 -8.32 -5.49 -19.93
CA ASN A 116 -9.39 -5.04 -20.84
C ASN A 116 -10.80 -5.33 -20.31
N GLN A 117 -11.03 -5.08 -19.01
CA GLN A 117 -12.32 -5.25 -18.33
C GLN A 117 -12.80 -3.96 -17.64
N PHE A 118 -12.29 -2.81 -18.09
CA PHE A 118 -12.73 -1.52 -17.59
C PHE A 118 -13.85 -0.97 -18.47
N HIS A 119 -15.08 -1.07 -17.98
CA HIS A 119 -16.30 -0.70 -18.71
C HIS A 119 -17.20 0.21 -17.85
N PRO A 120 -16.76 1.44 -17.54
CA PRO A 120 -17.54 2.35 -16.68
C PRO A 120 -18.91 2.72 -17.28
N GLU A 121 -19.05 2.63 -18.61
CA GLU A 121 -20.32 2.84 -19.31
C GLU A 121 -21.34 1.70 -19.17
N GLU A 122 -20.91 0.49 -18.79
CA GLU A 122 -21.80 -0.68 -18.66
C GLU A 122 -22.53 -0.73 -17.31
N GLY A 123 -22.26 0.25 -16.44
CA GLY A 123 -22.83 0.39 -15.11
C GLY A 123 -21.88 -0.05 -14.00
N ASP A 124 -22.31 0.17 -12.76
CA ASP A 124 -21.47 -0.10 -11.60
C ASP A 124 -21.26 -1.61 -11.39
N ILE A 125 -20.00 -2.00 -11.20
CA ILE A 125 -19.61 -3.35 -10.80
C ILE A 125 -19.91 -3.51 -9.30
N LEU A 126 -20.20 -4.73 -8.85
CA LEU A 126 -20.38 -5.00 -7.42
C LEU A 126 -19.09 -4.67 -6.65
N GLU A 127 -19.13 -3.64 -5.82
CA GLU A 127 -18.07 -3.27 -4.89
C GLU A 127 -18.30 -3.89 -3.50
N LEU A 128 -17.27 -4.56 -2.97
CA LEU A 128 -17.29 -5.13 -1.63
C LEU A 128 -16.54 -4.22 -0.65
N ASP A 129 -17.23 -3.24 -0.07
CA ASP A 129 -16.69 -2.41 1.00
C ASP A 129 -17.17 -2.87 2.38
N PHE A 130 -16.22 -3.36 3.19
CA PHE A 130 -16.48 -3.76 4.57
C PHE A 130 -16.24 -2.64 5.59
N GLY A 131 -15.63 -1.52 5.21
CA GLY A 131 -15.30 -0.40 6.10
C GLY A 131 -16.48 0.06 6.95
N PRO A 132 -17.64 0.41 6.34
CA PRO A 132 -18.82 0.87 7.07
C PRO A 132 -19.37 -0.11 8.11
N PHE A 133 -19.15 -1.42 7.91
CA PHE A 133 -19.60 -2.46 8.85
C PHE A 133 -18.74 -2.54 10.11
N TYR A 134 -17.56 -1.91 10.14
CA TYR A 134 -16.64 -1.93 11.27
C TYR A 134 -16.40 -0.56 11.92
N ASP A 135 -17.08 0.50 11.48
CA ASP A 135 -16.88 1.87 11.99
C ASP A 135 -17.24 2.03 13.48
N TYR A 136 -18.08 1.16 14.03
CA TYR A 136 -18.42 1.11 15.45
C TYR A 136 -17.50 0.20 16.28
N SER A 137 -16.60 -0.55 15.64
CA SER A 137 -15.67 -1.47 16.31
C SER A 137 -14.40 -0.75 16.77
N PRO A 138 -13.81 -1.14 17.91
CA PRO A 138 -12.55 -0.56 18.35
C PRO A 138 -11.40 -0.99 17.43
N ILE A 139 -10.60 -0.01 16.98
CA ILE A 139 -9.53 -0.22 16.00
C ILE A 139 -8.17 -0.41 16.69
N ILE A 140 -7.42 -1.42 16.25
CA ILE A 140 -6.02 -1.63 16.64
C ILE A 140 -5.13 -0.68 15.82
N ARG A 141 -4.52 0.30 16.47
CA ARG A 141 -3.66 1.31 15.80
C ARG A 141 -2.19 0.91 15.66
N ASP A 142 -1.67 0.09 16.59
CA ASP A 142 -0.27 -0.34 16.57
C ASP A 142 -0.15 -1.72 15.91
N PRO A 143 0.60 -1.85 14.79
CA PRO A 143 0.82 -3.12 14.11
C PRO A 143 1.38 -4.24 15.01
N LYS A 144 2.07 -3.92 16.11
CA LYS A 144 2.57 -4.90 17.10
C LYS A 144 1.46 -5.68 17.80
N ASN A 145 0.21 -5.21 17.71
CA ASN A 145 -0.97 -5.85 18.27
C ASN A 145 -1.78 -6.63 17.23
N ILE A 146 -1.34 -6.67 15.96
CA ILE A 146 -1.92 -7.57 14.96
C ILE A 146 -1.79 -9.02 15.47
N GLY A 147 -2.87 -9.79 15.37
CA GLY A 147 -2.97 -11.14 15.91
C GLY A 147 -3.30 -11.22 17.40
N LYS A 148 -3.43 -10.09 18.12
CA LYS A 148 -3.76 -10.04 19.56
C LYS A 148 -5.19 -9.53 19.83
N GLY A 149 -6.13 -9.86 18.95
CA GLY A 149 -7.50 -9.32 18.96
C GLY A 149 -8.25 -9.53 20.28
N VAL A 150 -8.23 -10.74 20.83
CA VAL A 150 -8.91 -11.05 22.11
C VAL A 150 -8.31 -10.27 23.27
N GLN A 151 -6.98 -10.17 23.35
CA GLN A 151 -6.33 -9.39 24.42
C GLN A 151 -6.69 -7.90 24.33
N PHE A 152 -6.73 -7.36 23.11
CA PHE A 152 -7.16 -5.99 22.85
C PHE A 152 -8.63 -5.79 23.26
N LEU A 153 -9.52 -6.71 22.85
CA LEU A 153 -10.94 -6.65 23.16
C LEU A 153 -11.21 -6.76 24.65
N ASN A 154 -10.52 -7.65 25.37
CA ASN A 154 -10.61 -7.77 26.82
C ASN A 154 -10.27 -6.44 27.48
N ARG A 155 -9.15 -5.80 27.11
CA ARG A 155 -8.77 -4.50 27.66
C ARG A 155 -9.80 -3.41 27.32
N TYR A 156 -10.32 -3.42 26.09
CA TYR A 156 -11.35 -2.47 25.65
C TYR A 156 -12.64 -2.63 26.46
N LEU A 157 -13.17 -3.86 26.58
CA LEU A 157 -14.39 -4.17 27.32
C LEU A 157 -14.22 -3.91 28.82
N SER A 158 -13.06 -4.27 29.41
CA SER A 158 -12.75 -3.91 30.80
C SER A 158 -12.78 -2.39 31.01
N SER A 159 -12.19 -1.61 30.09
CA SER A 159 -12.26 -0.15 30.18
C SER A 159 -13.69 0.38 30.04
N LYS A 160 -14.49 -0.19 29.14
CA LYS A 160 -15.90 0.18 28.93
C LYS A 160 -16.77 -0.11 30.16
N LEU A 161 -16.57 -1.26 30.81
CA LEU A 161 -17.24 -1.64 32.06
C LEU A 161 -17.07 -0.59 33.17
N PHE A 162 -15.92 0.08 33.23
CA PHE A 162 -15.67 1.15 34.21
C PHE A 162 -16.19 2.52 33.77
N GLN A 163 -16.29 2.78 32.47
CA GLN A 163 -16.73 4.07 31.92
C GLN A 163 -18.26 4.21 31.90
N ASP A 164 -18.98 3.14 31.56
CA ASP A 164 -20.44 3.07 31.66
C ASP A 164 -20.88 1.83 32.44
N PRO A 165 -20.84 1.89 33.78
CA PRO A 165 -21.13 0.74 34.62
C PRO A 165 -22.56 0.25 34.48
N ARG A 166 -23.54 1.15 34.25
CA ARG A 166 -24.96 0.75 34.23
C ARG A 166 -25.29 -0.09 33.01
N GLU A 167 -24.99 0.42 31.81
CA GLU A 167 -25.25 -0.30 30.55
C GLU A 167 -24.46 -1.61 30.48
N SER A 168 -23.19 -1.56 30.89
CA SER A 168 -22.30 -2.73 30.81
C SER A 168 -22.67 -3.82 31.83
N GLN A 169 -23.08 -3.45 33.05
CA GLN A 169 -23.53 -4.41 34.06
C GLN A 169 -24.86 -5.04 33.68
N GLU A 170 -25.80 -4.27 33.12
CA GLU A 170 -27.07 -4.80 32.63
C GLU A 170 -26.85 -5.79 31.49
N THR A 171 -25.98 -5.46 30.53
CA THR A 171 -25.60 -6.37 29.44
C THR A 171 -25.01 -7.67 29.96
N LEU A 172 -24.09 -7.59 30.93
CA LEU A 172 -23.47 -8.77 31.54
C LEU A 172 -24.49 -9.61 32.34
N PHE A 173 -25.37 -8.95 33.11
CA PHE A 173 -26.43 -9.62 33.86
C PHE A 173 -27.38 -10.38 32.93
N ASN A 174 -27.83 -9.74 31.85
CA ASN A 174 -28.70 -10.36 30.86
C ASN A 174 -28.03 -11.55 30.17
N PHE A 175 -26.73 -11.45 29.84
CA PHE A 175 -25.97 -12.57 29.29
C PHE A 175 -25.92 -13.77 30.25
N LEU A 176 -25.64 -13.52 31.53
CA LEU A 176 -25.59 -14.56 32.57
C LEU A 176 -26.97 -15.13 32.93
N GLY A 177 -28.07 -14.41 32.66
CA GLY A 177 -29.43 -14.90 32.94
C GLY A 177 -29.99 -15.83 31.85
N ILE A 178 -29.40 -15.81 30.65
CA ILE A 178 -29.79 -16.68 29.51
C ILE A 178 -29.04 -18.02 29.55
N HIS A 179 -27.90 -18.08 30.23
CA HIS A 179 -26.99 -19.23 30.32
C HIS A 179 -26.98 -19.84 31.72
#